data_AF-A0A1J5ET78-F1
#
_entry.id   AF-A0A1J5ET78-F1
#
_cell.length_a   1.000
_cell.length_b   1.000
_cell.length_c   1.000
_cell.angle_alpha   90.00
_cell.angle_beta   90.00
_cell.angle_gamma   90.00
#
_symmetry.space_group_name_H-M   'P 1'
#
loop_
_entity.id
_entity.type
_entity.pdbx_description
1 polymer ?
#
loop_
_entity_poly.entity_id
_entity_poly.type
_entity_poly.pdbx_seq_one_letter_code
_entity_poly.pdbx_strand_id
1 'polypeptide(L)'
;MMLWRFLAGNNGLWKQHRIAKQVEALQHEADSLNLLLQEKKFEEQRLLTDTFYIESIARTHFGMSKEGEKVYQFIDRESHRKADAP
;
A
#
# COMPACT_ATOMS: atom_id res chain seq x y z
N MET A 1 8.04 41.17 -39.70
CA MET A 1 7.82 39.71 -39.72
C MET A 1 8.91 38.98 -38.91
N MET A 2 9.05 39.25 -37.59
CA MET A 2 10.07 38.60 -36.73
C MET A 2 9.58 38.26 -35.32
N LEU A 3 8.59 38.98 -34.76
CA LEU A 3 8.02 38.69 -33.43
C LEU A 3 7.39 37.30 -33.31
N TRP A 4 6.72 36.81 -34.37
CA TRP A 4 6.06 35.49 -34.34
C TRP A 4 7.07 34.34 -34.21
N ARG A 5 8.29 34.49 -34.72
CA ARG A 5 9.35 33.47 -34.60
C ARG A 5 9.90 33.32 -33.18
N PHE A 6 9.79 34.36 -32.34
CA PHE A 6 10.17 34.27 -30.93
C PHE A 6 9.05 33.68 -30.06
N LEU A 7 7.78 33.91 -30.40
CA LEU A 7 6.65 33.24 -29.73
C LEU A 7 6.46 31.79 -30.18
N ALA A 8 6.69 31.48 -31.45
CA ALA A 8 6.42 30.18 -32.08
C ALA A 8 7.67 29.40 -32.54
N GLY A 9 8.88 29.89 -32.23
CA GLY A 9 10.12 29.14 -32.45
C GLY A 9 10.26 27.97 -31.49
N ASN A 10 11.09 26.98 -31.83
CA ASN A 10 11.24 25.67 -31.17
C ASN A 10 11.39 25.68 -29.61
N ASN A 11 11.72 26.84 -29.03
CA ASN A 11 11.82 27.12 -27.58
C ASN A 11 10.84 28.22 -27.11
N GLY A 12 9.65 28.32 -27.70
CA GLY A 12 8.65 29.33 -27.35
C GLY A 12 8.17 29.20 -25.90
N LEU A 13 7.83 30.34 -25.29
CA LEU A 13 7.34 30.47 -23.90
C LEU A 13 6.17 29.53 -23.57
N TRP A 14 5.38 29.14 -24.57
CA TRP A 14 4.27 28.20 -24.41
C TRP A 14 4.72 26.77 -24.07
N LYS A 15 5.83 26.31 -24.68
CA LYS A 15 6.44 25.01 -24.37
C LYS A 15 7.03 25.03 -22.97
N GLN A 16 7.66 26.14 -22.58
CA GLN A 16 8.19 26.33 -21.23
C GLN A 16 7.09 26.29 -20.18
N HIS A 17 5.97 26.98 -20.42
CA HIS A 17 4.83 26.97 -19.51
C HIS A 17 4.17 25.58 -19.44
N ARG A 18 4.06 24.86 -20.56
CA ARG A 18 3.56 23.48 -20.56
C ARG A 18 4.45 22.54 -19.75
N ILE A 19 5.77 22.66 -19.90
CA ILE A 19 6.73 21.86 -19.13
C ILE A 19 6.65 22.23 -17.64
N ALA A 20 6.57 23.52 -17.31
CA ALA A 20 6.42 23.96 -15.92
C ALA A 20 5.17 23.36 -15.26
N LYS A 21 4.02 23.35 -15.96
CA LYS A 21 2.81 22.69 -15.48
C LYS A 21 2.95 21.18 -15.31
N GLN A 22 3.70 20.52 -16.21
CA GLN A 22 3.97 19.09 -16.08
C GLN A 22 4.86 18.79 -14.87
N VAL A 23 5.88 19.61 -14.64
CA VAL A 23 6.74 19.51 -13.46
C VAL A 23 5.93 19.73 -12.19
N GLU A 24 5.06 20.74 -12.15
CA GLU A 24 4.18 21.00 -11.01
C GLU A 24 3.23 19.82 -10.75
N ALA A 25 2.61 19.26 -11.79
CA ALA A 25 1.74 18.10 -11.65
C ALA A 25 2.50 16.86 -11.13
N LEU A 26 3.69 16.59 -11.68
CA LEU A 26 4.54 15.49 -11.24
C LEU A 26 5.03 15.69 -9.80
N GLN A 27 5.35 16.93 -9.41
CA GLN A 27 5.74 17.24 -8.03
C GLN A 27 4.58 17.00 -7.07
N HIS A 28 3.37 17.45 -7.42
CA HIS A 28 2.19 17.22 -6.60
C HIS A 28 1.87 15.72 -6.48
N GLU A 29 2.03 14.95 -7.57
CA GLU A 29 1.88 13.50 -7.53
C GLU A 29 2.93 12.86 -6.61
N ALA A 30 4.20 13.23 -6.74
CA ALA A 30 5.27 12.75 -5.87
C ALA A 30 5.00 13.08 -4.39
N ASP A 31 4.54 14.29 -4.09
CA ASP A 31 4.23 14.72 -2.73
C ASP A 31 3.06 13.91 -2.14
N SER A 32 2.00 13.68 -2.94
CA SER A 32 0.87 12.86 -2.52
C SER A 32 1.25 11.39 -2.28
N LEU A 33 2.09 10.81 -3.15
CA LEU A 33 2.62 9.46 -2.95
C LEU A 33 3.50 9.38 -1.71
N ASN A 34 4.30 10.41 -1.43
CA ASN A 34 5.14 10.47 -0.24
C ASN A 34 4.30 10.50 1.04
N LEU A 35 3.19 11.25 1.07
CA LEU A 35 2.27 11.26 2.20
C LEU A 35 1.65 9.89 2.45
N LEU A 36 1.16 9.23 1.40
CA LEU A 36 0.62 7.87 1.50
C LEU A 36 1.67 6.87 2.00
N LEU A 37 2.92 7.01 1.54
CA LEU A 37 4.01 6.15 1.97
C LEU A 37 4.36 6.38 3.45
N GLN A 38 4.31 7.62 3.94
CA GLN A 38 4.48 7.91 5.36
C GLN A 38 3.34 7.33 6.21
N GLU A 39 2.09 7.48 5.78
CA GLU A 39 0.93 6.89 6.44
C GLU A 39 1.06 5.36 6.54
N LYS A 40 1.43 4.71 5.43
CA LYS A 40 1.60 3.25 5.40
C LYS A 40 2.74 2.77 6.29
N LYS A 41 3.86 3.50 6.34
CA LYS A 41 4.96 3.17 7.26
C LYS A 41 4.55 3.31 8.72
N PHE A 42 3.77 4.33 9.06
CA PHE A 42 3.25 4.49 10.41
C PHE A 42 2.30 3.35 10.78
N GLU A 43 1.39 2.98 9.86
CA GLU A 43 0.49 1.85 10.05
C GLU A 43 1.24 0.53 10.21
N GLU A 44 2.25 0.27 9.38
CA GLU A 44 3.14 -0.89 9.48
C GLU A 44 3.83 -0.95 10.85
N GLN A 45 4.43 0.14 11.30
CA GLN A 45 5.07 0.21 12.61
C GLN A 45 4.08 -0.05 13.75
N ARG A 46 2.87 0.50 13.66
CA ARG A 46 1.82 0.25 14.64
C ARG A 46 1.44 -1.23 14.65
N LEU A 47 1.23 -1.85 13.50
CA LEU A 47 0.86 -3.27 13.41
C LEU A 47 1.96 -4.20 13.94
N LEU A 48 3.23 -3.88 13.66
CA LEU A 48 4.38 -4.64 14.17
C LEU A 48 4.60 -4.48 15.68
N THR A 49 4.12 -3.40 16.29
CA THR A 49 4.24 -3.16 17.73
C THR A 49 2.99 -3.57 18.50
N ASP A 50 1.85 -3.66 17.83
CA ASP A 50 0.59 -4.08 18.42
C ASP A 50 0.59 -5.59 18.70
N THR A 51 0.69 -5.92 19.99
CA THR A 51 0.71 -7.31 20.47
C THR A 51 -0.57 -8.06 20.11
N PHE A 52 -1.73 -7.39 20.04
CA PHE A 52 -2.99 -8.03 19.64
C PHE A 52 -2.95 -8.42 18.17
N TYR A 53 -2.39 -7.56 17.31
CA TYR A 53 -2.26 -7.86 15.89
C TYR A 53 -1.30 -9.03 15.66
N ILE A 54 -0.14 -9.03 16.31
CA ILE A 54 0.82 -10.14 16.25
C ILE A 54 0.18 -11.44 16.75
N GLU A 55 -0.54 -11.40 17.87
CA GLU A 55 -1.24 -12.56 18.42
C GLU A 55 -2.33 -13.07 17.46
N SER A 56 -3.04 -12.17 16.77
CA SER A 56 -4.04 -12.56 15.77
C SER A 56 -3.41 -13.34 14.62
N ILE A 57 -2.26 -12.87 14.10
CA ILE A 57 -1.51 -13.56 13.04
C ILE A 57 -0.99 -14.91 13.54
N ALA A 58 -0.39 -14.93 14.73
CA ALA A 58 0.12 -16.15 15.34
C ALA A 58 -0.98 -17.22 15.46
N ARG A 59 -2.19 -16.82 15.88
CA ARG A 59 -3.34 -17.71 16.01
C ARG A 59 -3.92 -18.14 14.66
N THR A 60 -4.13 -17.22 13.72
CA THR A 60 -4.85 -17.52 12.47
C THR A 60 -3.97 -18.17 11.40
N HIS A 61 -2.73 -17.71 11.24
CA HIS A 61 -1.83 -18.19 10.19
C HIS A 61 -0.93 -19.34 10.65
N PHE A 62 -0.51 -19.32 11.91
CA PHE A 62 0.44 -20.30 12.45
C PHE A 62 -0.19 -21.30 13.44
N GLY A 63 -1.47 -21.12 13.80
CA GLY A 63 -2.15 -21.99 14.76
C GLY A 63 -1.56 -21.96 16.17
N MET A 64 -0.80 -20.92 16.50
CA MET A 64 -0.15 -20.77 17.80
C MET A 64 -1.16 -20.37 18.87
N SER A 65 -0.94 -20.85 20.09
CA SER A 65 -1.71 -20.48 21.29
C SER A 65 -0.76 -20.22 22.45
N LYS A 66 -1.25 -19.54 23.49
CA LYS A 66 -0.44 -19.31 24.69
C LYS A 66 -0.21 -20.62 25.42
N GLU A 67 0.90 -20.70 26.13
CA GLU A 67 1.23 -21.88 26.93
C GLU A 67 0.15 -22.15 27.97
N GLY A 68 -0.37 -23.38 28.00
CA GLY A 68 -1.47 -23.78 28.90
C GLY A 68 -2.88 -23.39 28.46
N GLU A 69 -3.05 -22.74 27.29
CA GLU A 69 -4.36 -22.37 26.76
C GLU A 69 -5.07 -23.58 26.12
N LYS A 70 -6.35 -23.80 26.46
CA LYS A 70 -7.18 -24.82 25.79
C LYS A 70 -7.77 -24.25 24.51
N VAL A 71 -7.30 -24.76 23.35
CA VAL A 71 -7.78 -24.35 22.03
C VAL A 71 -8.92 -25.25 21.58
N TYR A 72 -10.03 -24.65 21.13
CA TYR A 72 -11.14 -25.36 20.51
C TYR A 72 -11.14 -25.07 19.01
N GLN A 73 -10.92 -26.11 18.19
CA GLN A 73 -11.06 -25.99 16.75
C GLN A 73 -12.45 -26.49 16.35
N PHE A 74 -13.25 -25.61 15.75
CA PHE A 74 -14.53 -25.98 15.19
C PHE A 74 -14.28 -26.55 13.80
N ILE A 75 -14.48 -27.86 13.64
CA ILE A 75 -14.30 -28.54 12.37
C ILE A 75 -15.68 -28.75 11.77
N ASP A 76 -15.89 -28.24 10.56
CA ASP A 76 -17.17 -28.40 9.88
C ASP A 76 -17.33 -29.86 9.39
N ARG A 77 -18.52 -30.43 9.55
CA ARG A 77 -18.75 -31.89 9.38
C ARG A 77 -18.45 -32.38 7.96
N GLU A 78 -18.47 -31.49 6.97
CA GLU A 78 -18.12 -31.80 5.58
C GLU A 78 -16.63 -32.02 5.35
N SER A 79 -15.76 -31.34 6.11
CA SER A 79 -14.30 -31.47 5.99
C SER A 79 -13.77 -32.80 6.55
N HIS A 80 -14.41 -33.33 7.60
CA HIS A 80 -14.09 -34.63 8.19
C HIS A 80 -14.34 -35.81 7.24
N ARG A 81 -15.37 -35.74 6.38
CA ARG A 81 -15.71 -36.85 5.46
C ARG A 81 -14.66 -37.07 4.36
N LYS A 82 -13.87 -36.05 4.03
CA LYS A 82 -12.79 -36.16 3.01
C LYS A 82 -11.46 -36.67 3.57
N ALA A 83 -11.23 -36.54 4.88
CA ALA A 83 -10.00 -37.01 5.52
C ALA A 83 -10.02 -38.52 5.83
N ASP A 84 -11.21 -39.11 5.96
CA ASP A 84 -11.42 -40.53 6.28
C ASP A 84 -11.83 -41.39 5.05
N ALA A 85 -11.71 -40.85 3.83
CA ALA A 85 -11.90 -41.64 2.61
C ALA A 85 -10.61 -42.45 2.32
N PRO A 86 -10.70 -43.78 2.12
CA PRO A 86 -9.53 -44.65 1.91
C PRO A 86 -8.78 -44.37 0.62
#